data_AF-A0A1B3NML7-F1
#
_entry.id   AF-A0A1B3NML7-F1
#
_cell.length_a   1.000
_cell.length_b   1.000
_cell.length_c   1.000
_cell.angle_alpha   90.00
_cell.angle_beta   90.00
_cell.angle_gamma   90.00
#
_symmetry.space_group_name_H-M   'P 1'
#
loop_
_entity.id
_entity.type
_entity.pdbx_description
1 polymer ?
#
loop_
_entity_poly.entity_id
_entity_poly.type
_entity_poly.pdbx_seq_one_letter_code
_entity_poly.pdbx_strand_id
1 'polypeptide(L)'
;MLKEQEAGAATADVARKHGISSATFDKFKAKYGGMDVSDARRLKTLEDVAINPERVYAVDARLKKPLAEQRLDNGILKDVAAKMVTPDAKRKAVPHACTVHAVSQRRACLALKIDRSTVRYTSTRPDDALLREAMKAAATEHRRFGYRRIHVMLDRQGIVMNQKKLRRLYS
;
A
#
# COMPACT_ATOMS: atom_id res chain seq x y z
N MET A 1 -16.31 36.65 -28.35
CA MET A 1 -15.49 37.61 -29.11
C MET A 1 -15.55 37.37 -30.62
N LEU A 2 -14.87 36.36 -31.20
CA LEU A 2 -14.86 36.16 -32.66
C LEU A 2 -16.23 35.77 -33.25
N LYS A 3 -16.93 34.79 -32.63
CA LYS A 3 -18.30 34.42 -33.03
C LYS A 3 -19.33 35.56 -32.89
N GLU A 4 -19.10 36.52 -31.98
CA GLU A 4 -19.98 37.69 -31.82
C GLU A 4 -19.80 38.69 -32.98
N GLN A 5 -18.59 38.82 -33.54
CA GLN A 5 -18.36 39.61 -34.76
C GLN A 5 -18.91 38.88 -36.00
N GLU A 6 -18.72 37.56 -36.10
CA GLU A 6 -19.27 36.75 -37.20
C GLU A 6 -20.81 36.77 -37.23
N ALA A 7 -21.44 36.96 -36.06
CA ALA A 7 -22.89 37.19 -35.93
C ALA A 7 -23.33 38.64 -36.27
N GLY A 8 -22.42 39.51 -36.73
CA GLY A 8 -22.74 40.84 -37.25
C GLY A 8 -22.44 42.02 -36.31
N ALA A 9 -21.84 41.80 -35.13
CA ALA A 9 -21.49 42.91 -34.23
C ALA A 9 -20.27 43.70 -34.74
N ALA A 10 -20.28 45.02 -34.56
CA ALA A 10 -19.16 45.88 -34.95
C ALA A 10 -17.90 45.60 -34.12
N THR A 11 -16.75 45.51 -34.80
CA THR A 11 -15.45 45.17 -34.20
C THR A 11 -15.07 46.06 -33.02
N ALA A 12 -15.40 47.36 -33.10
CA ALA A 12 -15.11 48.34 -32.07
C ALA A 12 -15.93 48.12 -30.78
N ASP A 13 -17.16 47.63 -30.90
CA ASP A 13 -18.03 47.35 -29.75
C ASP A 13 -17.63 46.04 -29.07
N VAL A 14 -17.25 45.02 -29.85
CA VAL A 14 -16.72 43.76 -29.34
C VAL A 14 -15.39 43.99 -28.59
N ALA A 15 -14.49 44.81 -29.16
CA ALA A 15 -13.24 45.21 -28.54
C ALA A 15 -13.48 45.91 -27.18
N ARG A 16 -14.40 46.88 -27.13
CA ARG A 16 -14.79 47.58 -25.90
C ARG A 16 -15.41 46.65 -24.85
N LYS A 17 -16.32 45.75 -25.25
CA LYS A 17 -17.01 44.80 -24.37
C LYS A 17 -16.06 43.82 -23.68
N HIS A 18 -15.02 43.37 -24.38
CA HIS A 18 -14.05 42.42 -23.85
C HIS A 18 -12.79 43.08 -23.26
N GLY A 19 -12.70 44.42 -23.30
CA GLY A 19 -11.57 45.18 -22.74
C GLY A 19 -10.26 45.01 -23.51
N ILE A 20 -10.35 44.80 -24.83
CA ILE A 20 -9.21 44.45 -25.70
C ILE A 20 -9.13 45.48 -26.83
N SER A 21 -7.93 45.85 -27.28
CA SER A 21 -7.77 46.78 -28.42
C SER A 21 -8.20 46.12 -29.74
N SER A 22 -8.60 46.92 -30.74
CA SER A 22 -8.92 46.43 -32.09
C SER A 22 -7.75 45.66 -32.72
N ALA A 23 -6.51 46.13 -32.54
CA ALA A 23 -5.32 45.46 -33.04
C ALA A 23 -5.11 44.06 -32.43
N THR A 24 -5.39 43.89 -31.14
CA THR A 24 -5.35 42.57 -30.48
C THR A 24 -6.49 41.67 -30.93
N PHE A 25 -7.66 42.24 -31.26
CA PHE A 25 -8.76 41.48 -31.86
C PHE A 25 -8.40 40.95 -33.25
N ASP A 26 -7.79 41.77 -34.11
CA ASP A 26 -7.38 41.33 -35.45
C ASP A 26 -6.30 40.25 -35.39
N LYS A 27 -5.38 40.31 -34.42
CA LYS A 27 -4.42 39.22 -34.14
C LYS A 27 -5.12 37.93 -33.72
N PHE A 28 -6.14 38.00 -32.87
CA PHE A 28 -6.93 36.83 -32.49
C PHE A 28 -7.76 36.29 -33.67
N LYS A 29 -8.28 37.17 -34.52
CA LYS A 29 -9.00 36.78 -35.74
C LYS A 29 -8.09 36.10 -36.75
N ALA A 30 -6.85 36.58 -36.92
CA ALA A 30 -5.87 35.93 -37.78
C ALA A 30 -5.44 34.55 -37.25
N LYS A 31 -5.31 34.40 -35.92
CA LYS A 31 -4.84 33.15 -35.31
C LYS A 31 -5.94 32.09 -35.11
N TYR A 32 -7.17 32.52 -34.79
CA TYR A 32 -8.26 31.61 -34.38
C TYR A 32 -9.55 31.81 -35.22
N GLY A 33 -9.55 32.68 -36.22
CA GLY A 33 -10.70 32.88 -37.12
C GLY A 33 -10.98 31.63 -37.95
N GLY A 34 -12.26 31.27 -38.08
CA GLY A 34 -12.68 30.06 -38.80
C GLY A 34 -12.45 28.73 -38.07
N MET A 35 -11.84 28.73 -36.88
CA MET A 35 -11.76 27.53 -36.03
C MET A 35 -12.98 27.41 -35.13
N ASP A 36 -13.45 26.18 -34.91
CA ASP A 36 -14.38 25.94 -33.82
C ASP A 36 -13.68 26.03 -32.45
N VAL A 37 -14.45 26.26 -31.39
CA VAL A 37 -13.95 26.42 -30.01
C VAL A 37 -13.21 25.15 -29.55
N SER A 38 -13.62 23.98 -30.04
CA SER A 38 -12.96 22.69 -29.78
C SER A 38 -11.55 22.63 -30.37
N ASP A 39 -11.39 23.03 -31.62
CA ASP A 39 -10.10 23.07 -32.33
C ASP A 39 -9.17 24.15 -31.77
N ALA A 40 -9.69 25.33 -31.44
CA ALA A 40 -8.89 26.39 -30.82
C ALA A 40 -8.33 25.97 -29.44
N ARG A 41 -9.10 25.20 -28.65
CA ARG A 41 -8.62 24.62 -27.38
C ARG A 41 -7.53 23.56 -27.60
N ARG A 42 -7.71 22.71 -28.62
CA ARG A 42 -6.75 21.67 -28.97
C ARG A 42 -5.45 22.25 -29.51
N LEU A 43 -5.52 23.33 -30.30
CA LEU A 43 -4.36 24.06 -30.77
C LEU A 43 -3.59 24.67 -29.59
N LYS A 44 -4.30 25.29 -28.64
CA LYS A 44 -3.66 25.85 -27.44
C LYS A 44 -2.96 24.78 -26.60
N THR A 45 -3.59 23.62 -26.39
CA THR A 45 -2.93 22.53 -25.65
C THR A 45 -1.72 21.97 -26.40
N LEU A 46 -1.79 21.85 -27.72
CA LEU A 46 -0.65 21.41 -28.54
C LEU A 46 0.48 22.44 -28.57
N GLU A 47 0.17 23.73 -28.65
CA GLU A 47 1.15 24.82 -28.54
C GLU A 47 1.80 24.84 -27.15
N ASP A 48 1.01 24.73 -26.08
CA ASP A 48 1.52 24.65 -24.70
C ASP A 48 2.45 23.43 -24.51
N VAL A 49 2.12 22.31 -25.16
CA VAL A 49 2.93 21.08 -25.19
C VAL A 49 4.20 21.26 -26.04
N ALA A 50 4.13 21.94 -27.18
CA ALA A 50 5.28 22.20 -28.04
C ALA A 50 6.27 23.18 -27.39
N ILE A 51 5.77 24.18 -26.65
CA ILE A 51 6.57 25.16 -25.90
C ILE A 51 7.18 24.50 -24.64
N ASN A 52 6.45 23.57 -24.00
CA ASN A 52 6.91 22.90 -22.78
C ASN A 52 6.80 21.36 -22.90
N PRO A 53 7.63 20.71 -23.72
CA PRO A 53 7.54 19.26 -23.97
C PRO A 53 7.73 18.44 -22.71
N GLU A 54 8.52 18.94 -21.74
CA GLU A 54 8.71 18.31 -20.44
C GLU A 54 7.41 18.11 -19.64
N ARG A 55 6.37 18.93 -19.86
CA ARG A 55 5.07 18.76 -19.17
C ARG A 55 4.37 17.47 -19.56
N VAL A 56 4.48 17.04 -20.82
CA VAL A 56 3.89 15.77 -21.28
C VAL A 56 4.61 14.59 -20.63
N TYR A 57 5.94 14.59 -20.68
CA TYR A 57 6.75 13.56 -20.03
C TYR A 57 6.55 13.54 -18.51
N ALA A 58 6.35 14.70 -17.87
CA ALA A 58 6.07 14.80 -16.44
C ALA A 58 4.67 14.27 -16.08
N VAL A 59 3.64 14.53 -16.88
CA VAL A 59 2.29 13.97 -16.69
C VAL A 59 2.31 12.45 -16.85
N ASP A 60 2.98 11.97 -17.89
CA ASP A 60 3.19 10.54 -18.13
C ASP A 60 3.93 9.88 -16.96
N ALA A 61 5.01 10.51 -16.47
CA ALA A 61 5.76 10.00 -15.33
C ALA A 61 4.94 10.02 -14.03
N ARG A 62 4.16 11.09 -13.81
CA ARG A 62 3.26 11.25 -12.64
C ARG A 62 2.15 10.22 -12.63
N LEU A 63 1.70 9.72 -13.78
CA LEU A 63 0.64 8.70 -13.88
C LEU A 63 1.21 7.28 -13.93
N LYS A 64 2.31 7.05 -14.65
CA LYS A 64 2.90 5.72 -14.83
C LYS A 64 3.46 5.14 -13.53
N LYS A 65 4.14 5.97 -12.71
CA LYS A 65 4.69 5.54 -11.42
C LYS A 65 3.63 5.02 -10.44
N PRO A 66 2.59 5.79 -10.07
CA PRO A 66 1.57 5.30 -9.14
C PRO A 66 0.77 4.14 -9.71
N LEU A 67 0.54 4.09 -11.03
CA LEU A 67 -0.14 2.95 -11.64
C LEU A 67 0.69 1.67 -11.53
N ALA A 68 2.00 1.73 -11.80
CA ALA A 68 2.89 0.57 -11.65
C ALA A 68 2.93 0.09 -10.19
N GLU A 69 3.03 1.04 -9.26
CA GLU A 69 2.98 0.79 -7.82
C GLU A 69 1.67 0.11 -7.37
N GLN A 70 0.52 0.60 -7.83
CA GLN A 70 -0.78 0.00 -7.54
C GLN A 70 -0.91 -1.41 -8.14
N ARG A 71 -0.38 -1.65 -9.34
CA ARG A 71 -0.41 -2.98 -9.97
C ARG A 71 0.41 -3.99 -9.17
N LEU A 72 1.55 -3.57 -8.64
CA LEU A 72 2.37 -4.38 -7.73
C LEU A 72 1.61 -4.73 -6.45
N ASP A 73 1.00 -3.74 -5.80
CA ASP A 73 0.26 -3.95 -4.55
C ASP A 73 -0.97 -4.86 -4.76
N ASN A 74 -1.66 -4.73 -5.90
CA ASN A 74 -2.76 -5.61 -6.28
C ASN A 74 -2.30 -7.06 -6.56
N GLY A 75 -1.11 -7.24 -7.14
CA GLY A 75 -0.51 -8.57 -7.32
C GLY A 75 -0.26 -9.25 -5.97
N ILE A 76 0.39 -8.53 -5.05
CA ILE A 76 0.63 -9.00 -3.67
C ILE A 76 -0.66 -9.40 -2.98
N LEU A 77 -1.71 -8.58 -3.10
CA LEU A 77 -3.00 -8.88 -2.46
C LEU A 77 -3.63 -10.16 -3.01
N LYS A 78 -3.62 -10.36 -4.33
CA LYS A 78 -4.22 -11.54 -4.96
C LYS A 78 -3.53 -12.85 -4.58
N ASP A 79 -2.21 -12.84 -4.45
CA ASP A 79 -1.44 -14.04 -4.13
C ASP A 79 -1.67 -14.52 -2.69
N VAL A 80 -1.96 -13.61 -1.77
CA VAL A 80 -1.97 -13.90 -0.32
C VAL A 80 -3.37 -13.89 0.31
N ALA A 81 -4.35 -13.20 -0.29
CA ALA A 81 -5.66 -12.92 0.31
C ALA A 81 -6.46 -14.16 0.75
N ALA A 82 -6.28 -15.31 0.10
CA ALA A 82 -7.09 -16.50 0.39
C ALA A 82 -6.83 -17.12 1.79
N LYS A 83 -5.74 -16.76 2.49
CA LYS A 83 -5.28 -17.51 3.69
C LYS A 83 -4.95 -16.66 4.93
N MET A 84 -5.18 -15.35 4.92
CA MET A 84 -4.69 -14.40 5.94
C MET A 84 -5.62 -14.13 7.15
N VAL A 85 -6.28 -15.16 7.68
CA VAL A 85 -7.25 -14.97 8.77
C VAL A 85 -6.58 -14.92 10.15
N THR A 86 -5.49 -15.67 10.37
CA THR A 86 -4.82 -15.76 11.68
C THR A 86 -3.61 -14.83 11.80
N PRO A 87 -3.22 -14.38 13.02
CA PRO A 87 -2.01 -13.59 13.22
C PRO A 87 -0.74 -14.29 12.73
N ASP A 88 -0.67 -15.62 12.86
CA ASP A 88 0.44 -16.43 12.35
C ASP A 88 0.47 -16.44 10.81
N ALA A 89 -0.69 -16.58 10.16
CA ALA A 89 -0.78 -16.46 8.70
C ALA A 89 -0.37 -15.06 8.23
N LYS A 90 -0.75 -14.01 8.95
CA LYS A 90 -0.31 -12.63 8.67
C LYS A 90 1.22 -12.47 8.81
N ARG A 91 1.83 -13.12 9.81
CA ARG A 91 3.29 -13.12 9.99
C ARG A 91 4.03 -13.85 8.87
N LYS A 92 3.48 -14.97 8.39
CA LYS A 92 4.07 -15.77 7.30
C LYS A 92 3.84 -15.14 5.91
N ALA A 93 2.74 -14.41 5.75
CA ALA A 93 2.38 -13.71 4.52
C ALA A 93 3.41 -12.67 4.08
N VAL A 94 3.97 -11.89 5.01
CA VAL A 94 4.89 -10.78 4.65
C VAL A 94 6.23 -11.29 4.09
N PRO A 95 6.94 -12.24 4.74
CA PRO A 95 8.12 -12.85 4.16
C PRO A 95 7.87 -13.48 2.80
N HIS A 96 6.72 -14.16 2.63
CA HIS A 96 6.33 -14.74 1.35
C HIS A 96 6.14 -13.67 0.26
N ALA A 97 5.44 -12.57 0.57
CA ALA A 97 5.28 -11.47 -0.37
C ALA A 97 6.63 -10.81 -0.74
N CYS A 98 7.55 -10.68 0.23
CA CYS A 98 8.89 -10.17 -0.02
C CYS A 98 9.68 -11.04 -1.00
N THR A 99 9.61 -12.37 -0.86
CA THR A 99 10.36 -13.30 -1.72
C THR A 99 9.74 -13.43 -3.11
N VAL A 100 8.41 -13.54 -3.21
CA VAL A 100 7.71 -13.73 -4.49
C VAL A 100 7.72 -12.46 -5.35
N HIS A 101 7.52 -11.29 -4.74
CA HIS A 101 7.40 -10.03 -5.49
C HIS A 101 8.67 -9.16 -5.42
N ALA A 102 9.75 -9.65 -4.80
CA ALA A 102 11.00 -8.92 -4.61
C ALA A 102 10.81 -7.52 -4.00
N VAL A 103 9.85 -7.38 -3.08
CA VAL A 103 9.53 -6.11 -2.42
C VAL A 103 10.11 -6.03 -1.02
N SER A 104 10.35 -4.82 -0.54
CA SER A 104 10.74 -4.60 0.85
C SER A 104 9.63 -5.00 1.83
N GLN A 105 10.03 -5.41 3.05
CA GLN A 105 9.10 -5.69 4.14
C GLN A 105 8.13 -4.51 4.38
N ARG A 106 8.61 -3.26 4.26
CA ARG A 106 7.77 -2.07 4.43
C ARG A 106 6.66 -1.99 3.38
N ARG A 107 6.99 -2.25 2.12
CA ARG A 107 6.02 -2.23 1.01
C ARG A 107 5.01 -3.37 1.16
N ALA A 108 5.49 -4.59 1.43
CA ALA A 108 4.63 -5.75 1.67
C ALA A 108 3.63 -5.51 2.82
N CYS A 109 4.10 -4.97 3.96
CA CYS A 109 3.22 -4.62 5.08
C CYS A 109 2.18 -3.56 4.70
N LEU A 110 2.55 -2.55 3.91
CA LEU A 110 1.65 -1.49 3.47
C LEU A 110 0.57 -2.03 2.52
N ALA A 111 0.96 -2.84 1.53
CA ALA A 111 0.03 -3.48 0.60
C ALA A 111 -0.96 -4.42 1.32
N LEU A 112 -0.48 -5.21 2.28
CA LEU A 112 -1.28 -6.17 3.04
C LEU A 112 -2.02 -5.58 4.26
N LYS A 113 -1.83 -4.27 4.54
CA LYS A 113 -2.37 -3.58 5.73
C LYS A 113 -2.04 -4.30 7.06
N ILE A 114 -0.80 -4.77 7.19
CA ILE A 114 -0.28 -5.40 8.42
C ILE A 114 0.67 -4.45 9.11
N ASP A 115 0.52 -4.28 10.43
CA ASP A 115 1.48 -3.49 11.17
C ASP A 115 2.85 -4.19 11.28
N ARG A 116 3.92 -3.42 11.09
CA ARG A 116 5.30 -3.93 11.09
C ARG A 116 5.69 -4.55 12.43
N SER A 117 5.12 -4.10 13.54
CA SER A 117 5.34 -4.72 14.86
C SER A 117 4.83 -6.15 14.91
N THR A 118 3.74 -6.47 14.22
CA THR A 118 3.19 -7.83 14.17
C THR A 118 4.17 -8.79 13.51
N VAL A 119 4.81 -8.36 12.42
CA VAL A 119 5.78 -9.17 11.66
C VAL A 119 7.11 -9.30 12.39
N ARG A 120 7.55 -8.23 13.07
CA ARG A 120 8.81 -8.19 13.82
C ARG A 120 8.72 -8.77 15.23
N TYR A 121 7.52 -9.04 15.71
CA TYR A 121 7.32 -9.58 17.05
C TYR A 121 7.95 -10.97 17.15
N THR A 122 8.94 -11.09 18.01
CA THR A 122 9.55 -12.36 18.44
C THR A 122 9.23 -12.59 19.91
N SER A 123 8.63 -13.74 20.24
CA SER A 123 8.45 -14.14 21.63
C SER A 123 9.82 -14.27 22.30
N THR A 124 10.03 -13.59 23.42
CA THR A 124 11.26 -13.68 24.22
C THR A 124 11.25 -14.85 25.19
N ARG A 125 10.10 -15.52 25.36
CA ARG A 125 10.00 -16.67 26.27
C ARG A 125 10.72 -17.87 25.66
N PRO A 126 11.62 -18.54 26.41
CA PRO A 126 12.23 -19.78 25.96
C PRO A 126 11.15 -20.83 25.73
N ASP A 127 11.40 -21.73 24.77
CA ASP A 127 10.50 -22.84 24.51
C ASP A 127 10.50 -23.78 25.71
N ASP A 128 9.30 -24.06 26.23
CA ASP A 128 9.09 -24.99 27.35
C ASP A 128 8.81 -26.41 26.84
N ALA A 129 9.07 -26.71 25.55
CA ALA A 129 8.85 -28.01 24.92
C ALA A 129 9.51 -29.15 25.70
N LEU A 130 10.81 -29.05 26.03
CA LEU A 130 11.53 -30.07 26.80
C LEU A 130 10.91 -30.29 28.19
N LEU A 131 10.45 -29.21 28.84
CA LEU A 131 9.77 -29.31 30.13
C LEU A 131 8.41 -30.01 30.01
N ARG A 132 7.66 -29.74 28.94
CA ARG A 132 6.39 -30.43 28.66
C ARG A 132 6.60 -31.90 28.35
N GLU A 133 7.65 -32.26 27.61
CA GLU A 133 7.99 -33.65 27.33
C GLU A 133 8.36 -34.42 28.60
N ALA A 134 9.24 -33.86 29.44
CA ALA A 134 9.59 -34.44 30.73
C ALA A 134 8.36 -34.58 31.64
N MET A 135 7.48 -33.57 31.67
CA MET A 135 6.22 -33.64 32.41
C MET A 135 5.29 -34.74 31.90
N LYS A 136 5.16 -34.91 30.57
CA LYS A 136 4.36 -35.98 29.96
C LYS A 136 4.93 -37.36 30.26
N ALA A 137 6.26 -37.52 30.23
CA ALA A 137 6.93 -38.77 30.60
C ALA A 137 6.63 -39.15 32.06
N ALA A 138 6.80 -38.21 33.00
CA ALA A 138 6.50 -38.45 34.41
C ALA A 138 5.00 -38.75 34.65
N ALA A 139 4.09 -38.08 33.92
CA ALA A 139 2.65 -38.31 34.03
C ALA A 139 2.22 -39.67 33.44
N THR A 140 2.87 -40.12 32.37
CA THR A 140 2.58 -41.42 31.74
C THR A 140 3.10 -42.58 32.58
N GLU A 141 4.29 -42.46 33.16
CA GLU A 141 4.86 -43.43 34.10
C GLU A 141 4.01 -43.54 35.38
N HIS A 142 3.53 -42.40 35.90
CA HIS A 142 2.73 -42.36 37.13
C HIS A 142 1.35 -41.74 36.93
N ARG A 143 0.46 -42.48 36.26
CA ARG A 143 -0.90 -42.02 35.89
C ARG A 143 -1.77 -41.48 37.03
N ARG A 144 -1.53 -41.85 38.29
CA ARG A 144 -2.29 -41.36 39.46
C ARG A 144 -1.73 -40.05 40.03
N PHE A 145 -0.58 -39.59 39.56
CA PHE A 145 0.09 -38.44 40.14
C PHE A 145 -0.43 -37.15 39.50
N GLY A 146 -0.89 -36.23 40.35
CA GLY A 146 -1.19 -34.87 39.94
C GLY A 146 0.06 -34.00 39.84
N TYR A 147 -0.12 -32.77 39.37
CA TYR A 147 0.94 -31.80 39.11
C TYR A 147 1.91 -31.58 40.30
N ARG A 148 1.40 -31.63 41.55
CA ARG A 148 2.24 -31.48 42.76
C ARG A 148 3.25 -32.61 42.94
N ARG A 149 2.87 -33.87 42.64
CA ARG A 149 3.79 -35.01 42.74
C ARG A 149 4.75 -35.07 41.56
N ILE A 150 4.28 -34.72 40.37
CA ILE A 150 5.12 -34.59 39.18
C ILE A 150 6.21 -33.52 39.41
N HIS A 151 5.88 -32.40 40.08
CA HIS A 151 6.86 -31.37 40.44
C HIS A 151 8.02 -31.93 41.28
N VAL A 152 7.72 -32.74 42.31
CA VAL A 152 8.76 -33.37 43.16
C VAL A 152 9.61 -34.37 42.36
N MET A 153 9.01 -35.09 41.42
CA MET A 153 9.77 -36.01 40.56
C MET A 153 10.71 -35.29 39.62
N LEU A 154 10.25 -34.21 38.99
CA LEU A 154 11.07 -33.39 38.10
C LEU A 154 12.23 -32.75 38.87
N ASP A 155 12.00 -32.32 40.11
CA ASP A 155 13.05 -31.79 40.99
C ASP A 155 14.14 -32.84 41.28
N ARG A 156 13.74 -34.10 41.52
CA ARG A 156 14.69 -35.23 41.68
C ARG A 156 15.46 -35.58 40.41
N GLN A 157 14.90 -35.28 39.23
CA GLN A 157 15.57 -35.44 37.94
C GLN A 157 16.45 -34.23 37.59
N GLY A 158 16.60 -33.25 38.50
CA GLY A 158 17.40 -32.04 38.29
C GLY A 158 16.67 -30.92 37.54
N ILE A 159 15.39 -31.09 37.22
CA ILE A 159 14.57 -30.11 36.51
C ILE A 159 13.86 -29.21 37.54
N VAL A 160 14.57 -28.19 37.99
CA VAL A 160 14.05 -27.24 38.99
C VAL A 160 13.20 -26.17 38.31
N MET A 161 11.93 -26.04 38.71
CA MET A 161 11.04 -24.99 38.20
C MET A 161 10.05 -24.48 39.26
N ASN A 162 9.58 -23.25 39.08
CA ASN A 162 8.55 -22.67 39.95
C ASN A 162 7.23 -23.45 39.81
N GLN A 163 6.59 -23.78 40.93
CA GLN A 163 5.31 -24.50 40.96
C GLN A 163 4.19 -23.78 40.18
N LYS A 164 4.21 -22.44 40.12
CA LYS A 164 3.30 -21.63 39.27
C LYS A 164 3.53 -21.90 37.79
N LYS A 165 4.79 -22.08 37.36
CA LYS A 165 5.15 -22.41 35.98
C LYS A 165 4.69 -23.83 35.65
N LEU A 166 4.96 -24.80 36.52
CA LEU A 166 4.52 -26.18 36.33
C LEU A 166 3.00 -26.29 36.20
N ARG A 167 2.24 -25.60 37.06
CA ARG A 167 0.77 -25.59 36.98
C ARG A 167 0.25 -25.03 35.64
N ARG A 168 0.90 -23.99 35.09
CA ARG A 168 0.56 -23.40 33.77
C ARG A 168 0.92 -24.31 32.60
N LEU A 169 1.93 -25.16 32.75
CA LEU A 169 2.35 -26.13 31.73
C LEU A 169 1.53 -27.44 31.79
N TYR A 170 0.93 -27.72 32.94
CA TYR A 170 0.12 -28.91 33.18
C TYR A 170 -1.34 -28.76 32.70
N SER A 171 -1.88 -27.54 32.73
CA SER A 171 -3.19 -27.20 32.16
C SER A 171 -3.15 -27.12 30.65
#